data_AF-A0A7S3SKL3-F1
#
_entry.id   AF-A0A7S3SKL3-F1
#
_cell.length_a   1.000
_cell.length_b   1.000
_cell.length_c   1.000
_cell.angle_alpha   90.00
_cell.angle_beta   90.00
_cell.angle_gamma   90.00
#
_symmetry.space_group_name_H-M   'P 1'
#
loop_
_entity.id
_entity.type
_entity.pdbx_description
1 polymer ?
#
loop_
_entity_poly.entity_id
_entity_poly.type
_entity_poly.pdbx_seq_one_letter_code
_entity_poly.pdbx_strand_id
1 'polypeptide(L)'
;MNEWMNECMDGCMHECMQCMHECMHECMDGWMRFHLRLWRRPKAMFALRLAANLLAAGKGGASLALLPPILEAAAAAGAHESERPATRLALATLLLNAAVLLRRSAASSDTKTPAICALQQLLTAPALATAPAVAAAAAEEASCRAALALGTLAHGDVETQALCAGLDLPSALDGVGGGGASARQRECVASARAALVGC
;
A
#
# COMPACT_ATOMS: atom_id res chain seq x y z
N MET A 1 -5.76 -38.81 -40.78
CA MET A 1 -6.48 -37.54 -41.04
C MET A 1 -6.80 -36.80 -39.74
N ASN A 2 -7.19 -37.49 -38.66
CA ASN A 2 -7.50 -36.84 -37.37
C ASN A 2 -6.28 -36.40 -36.55
N GLU A 3 -5.14 -37.11 -36.58
CA GLU A 3 -3.92 -36.71 -35.85
C GLU A 3 -3.31 -35.41 -36.38
N TRP A 4 -3.17 -35.28 -37.70
CA TRP A 4 -2.57 -34.10 -38.33
C TRP A 4 -3.36 -32.81 -38.09
N MET A 5 -4.69 -32.94 -37.93
CA MET A 5 -5.58 -31.81 -37.65
C MET A 5 -5.54 -31.41 -36.17
N ASN A 6 -5.32 -32.37 -35.26
CA ASN A 6 -5.13 -32.09 -33.84
C ASN A 6 -3.76 -31.46 -33.56
N GLU A 7 -2.68 -31.95 -34.18
CA GLU A 7 -1.34 -31.35 -34.07
C GLU A 7 -1.31 -29.91 -34.61
N CYS A 8 -2.02 -29.65 -35.71
CA CYS A 8 -2.11 -28.31 -36.28
C CYS A 8 -2.92 -27.35 -35.38
N MET A 9 -3.98 -27.82 -34.72
CA MET A 9 -4.74 -27.00 -33.76
C MET A 9 -3.96 -26.77 -32.46
N ASP A 10 -3.28 -27.79 -31.93
CA ASP A 10 -2.45 -27.65 -30.73
C ASP A 10 -1.27 -26.72 -30.96
N GLY A 11 -0.60 -26.81 -32.12
CA GLY A 11 0.46 -25.88 -32.51
C GLY A 11 -0.04 -24.43 -32.60
N CYS A 12 -1.19 -24.22 -33.26
CA CYS A 12 -1.77 -22.89 -33.41
C CYS A 12 -2.24 -22.29 -32.06
N MET A 13 -2.79 -23.11 -31.17
CA MET A 13 -3.16 -22.67 -29.82
C MET A 13 -1.95 -22.40 -28.93
N HIS A 14 -0.87 -23.17 -29.07
CA HIS A 14 0.35 -22.98 -28.30
C HIS A 14 1.08 -21.69 -28.69
N GLU A 15 1.20 -21.41 -29.99
CA GLU A 15 1.78 -20.15 -30.49
C GLU A 15 0.92 -18.93 -30.10
N CYS A 16 -0.41 -19.05 -30.14
CA CYS A 16 -1.30 -17.98 -29.73
C CYS A 16 -1.24 -17.72 -28.21
N MET A 17 -1.11 -18.77 -27.39
CA MET A 17 -0.90 -18.64 -25.94
C MET A 17 0.49 -18.07 -25.61
N GLN A 18 1.53 -18.46 -26.34
CA GLN A 18 2.87 -17.88 -26.20
C GLN A 18 2.88 -16.40 -26.58
N CYS A 19 2.21 -16.01 -27.67
CA CYS A 19 2.09 -14.62 -28.07
C CYS A 19 1.34 -13.77 -27.03
N MET A 20 0.29 -14.31 -26.40
CA MET A 20 -0.38 -13.61 -25.28
C MET A 20 0.52 -13.54 -24.04
N HIS A 21 1.26 -14.61 -23.73
CA HIS A 21 2.16 -14.65 -22.57
C HIS A 21 3.33 -13.69 -22.74
N GLU A 22 3.96 -13.65 -23.91
CA GLU A 22 5.01 -12.69 -24.28
C GLU A 22 4.48 -11.26 -24.30
N CYS A 23 3.30 -11.01 -24.89
CA CYS A 23 2.71 -9.68 -24.89
C CYS A 23 2.35 -9.22 -23.47
N MET A 24 1.90 -10.12 -22.59
CA MET A 24 1.63 -9.79 -21.18
C MET A 24 2.93 -9.58 -20.40
N HIS A 25 3.96 -10.37 -20.65
CA HIS A 25 5.27 -10.22 -20.04
C HIS A 25 5.97 -8.94 -20.51
N GLU A 26 6.00 -8.63 -21.79
CA GLU A 26 6.54 -7.38 -22.33
C GLU A 26 5.73 -6.16 -21.89
N CYS A 27 4.41 -6.30 -21.76
CA CYS A 27 3.57 -5.25 -21.18
C CYS A 27 3.89 -5.05 -19.70
N MET A 28 4.01 -6.11 -18.90
CA MET A 28 4.43 -6.03 -17.49
C MET A 28 5.87 -5.55 -17.32
N ASP A 29 6.80 -5.94 -18.20
CA ASP A 29 8.19 -5.48 -18.21
C ASP A 29 8.29 -4.02 -18.63
N GLY A 30 7.50 -3.61 -19.62
CA GLY A 30 7.31 -2.22 -20.02
C GLY A 30 6.72 -1.40 -18.88
N TRP A 31 5.75 -1.95 -18.17
CA TRP A 31 5.16 -1.37 -16.97
C TRP A 31 6.18 -1.29 -15.84
N MET A 32 6.97 -2.34 -15.56
CA MET A 32 8.03 -2.36 -14.55
C MET A 32 9.15 -1.37 -14.89
N ARG A 33 9.58 -1.26 -16.15
CA ARG A 33 10.58 -0.27 -16.60
C ARG A 33 10.03 1.17 -16.59
N PHE A 34 8.74 1.36 -16.83
CA PHE A 34 8.05 2.64 -16.65
C PHE A 34 7.92 3.00 -15.17
N HIS A 35 7.60 2.03 -14.32
CA HIS A 35 7.59 2.13 -12.86
C HIS A 35 8.98 2.52 -12.34
N LEU A 36 10.04 1.77 -12.66
CA LEU A 36 11.42 2.07 -12.25
C LEU A 36 11.86 3.50 -12.64
N ARG A 37 11.35 4.05 -13.75
CA ARG A 37 11.59 5.45 -14.16
C ARG A 37 10.72 6.48 -13.43
N LEU A 38 9.48 6.12 -13.08
CA LEU A 38 8.58 6.92 -12.24
C LEU A 38 8.98 6.94 -10.76
N TRP A 39 9.71 5.93 -10.28
CA TRP A 39 10.13 5.84 -8.87
C TRP A 39 11.44 6.59 -8.57
N ARG A 40 12.04 7.29 -9.55
CA ARG A 40 13.05 8.31 -9.25
C ARG A 40 12.44 9.38 -8.33
N ARG A 41 13.15 9.78 -7.27
CA ARG A 41 12.66 10.63 -6.15
C ARG A 41 11.67 11.77 -6.49
N PRO A 42 11.78 12.52 -7.62
CA PRO A 42 10.79 13.56 -7.97
C PRO A 42 9.43 13.03 -8.43
N LYS A 43 9.37 11.82 -8.99
CA LYS A 43 8.20 11.23 -9.66
C LYS A 43 7.45 10.20 -8.81
N ALA A 44 8.06 9.72 -7.71
CA ALA A 44 7.46 8.74 -6.81
C ALA A 44 6.09 9.18 -6.27
N MET A 45 5.91 10.48 -5.98
CA MET A 45 4.62 11.03 -5.55
C MET A 45 3.51 10.82 -6.58
N PHE A 46 3.78 11.04 -7.87
CA PHE A 46 2.78 10.84 -8.93
C PHE A 46 2.47 9.36 -9.14
N ALA A 47 3.48 8.49 -9.06
CA ALA A 47 3.30 7.05 -9.12
C ALA A 47 2.39 6.54 -7.99
N LEU A 48 2.63 7.00 -6.77
CA LEU A 48 1.80 6.66 -5.60
C LEU A 48 0.36 7.16 -5.75
N ARG A 49 0.16 8.39 -6.26
CA ARG A 49 -1.20 8.92 -6.53
C ARG A 49 -1.92 8.14 -7.61
N LEU A 50 -1.24 7.79 -8.69
CA LEU A 50 -1.80 6.96 -9.75
C LEU A 50 -2.20 5.59 -9.18
N ALA A 51 -1.31 4.93 -8.44
CA ALA A 51 -1.60 3.67 -7.78
C ALA A 51 -2.79 3.76 -6.82
N ALA A 52 -2.86 4.81 -5.99
CA ALA A 52 -3.98 5.03 -5.07
C ALA A 52 -5.32 5.16 -5.81
N ASN A 53 -5.34 5.89 -6.93
CA ASN A 53 -6.53 6.04 -7.77
C ASN A 53 -6.90 4.72 -8.46
N LEU A 54 -5.92 3.95 -8.93
CA LEU A 54 -6.15 2.64 -9.54
C LEU A 54 -6.75 1.66 -8.52
N LEU A 55 -6.25 1.63 -7.28
CA LEU A 55 -6.84 0.81 -6.22
C LEU A 55 -8.28 1.25 -5.88
N ALA A 56 -8.55 2.54 -5.89
CA ALA A 56 -9.90 3.08 -5.64
C ALA A 56 -10.89 2.77 -6.77
N ALA A 57 -10.42 2.76 -8.03
CA ALA A 57 -11.24 2.49 -9.20
C ALA A 57 -11.37 0.99 -9.53
N GLY A 58 -10.40 0.18 -9.10
CA GLY A 58 -10.33 -1.22 -9.45
C GLY A 58 -11.38 -2.09 -8.75
N LYS A 59 -11.80 -3.16 -9.43
CA LYS A 59 -12.76 -4.15 -8.93
C LYS A 59 -12.03 -5.40 -8.45
N GLY A 60 -11.85 -5.54 -7.13
CA GLY A 60 -11.47 -6.82 -6.50
C GLY A 60 -10.02 -7.28 -6.72
N GLY A 61 -9.83 -8.61 -6.82
CA GLY A 61 -8.56 -9.31 -6.62
C GLY A 61 -7.39 -8.94 -7.55
N ALA A 62 -7.66 -8.48 -8.78
CA ALA A 62 -6.60 -8.01 -9.69
C ALA A 62 -5.85 -6.79 -9.13
N SER A 63 -6.55 -5.90 -8.42
CA SER A 63 -5.94 -4.75 -7.75
C SER A 63 -5.09 -5.16 -6.54
N LEU A 64 -5.45 -6.26 -5.86
CA LEU A 64 -4.69 -6.77 -4.72
C LEU A 64 -3.38 -7.42 -5.16
N ALA A 65 -3.35 -8.09 -6.31
CA ALA A 65 -2.13 -8.69 -6.86
C ALA A 65 -1.05 -7.63 -7.18
N LEU A 66 -1.45 -6.40 -7.49
CA LEU A 66 -0.54 -5.28 -7.74
C LEU A 66 0.00 -4.64 -6.46
N LEU A 67 -0.61 -4.90 -5.30
CA LEU A 67 -0.25 -4.20 -4.07
C LEU A 67 1.19 -4.52 -3.59
N PRO A 68 1.63 -5.78 -3.47
CA PRO A 68 3.00 -6.08 -3.05
C PRO A 68 4.09 -5.40 -3.92
N PRO A 69 4.09 -5.51 -5.27
CA PRO A 69 5.14 -4.88 -6.08
C PRO A 69 5.08 -3.35 -6.03
N ILE A 70 3.91 -2.74 -5.85
CA ILE A 70 3.80 -1.28 -5.64
C ILE A 70 4.46 -0.87 -4.31
N LEU A 71 4.21 -1.61 -3.23
CA LEU A 71 4.77 -1.31 -1.92
C LEU A 71 6.29 -1.53 -1.88
N GLU A 72 6.78 -2.59 -2.50
CA GLU A 72 8.22 -2.83 -2.66
C GLU A 72 8.90 -1.69 -3.42
N ALA A 73 8.33 -1.24 -4.52
CA ALA A 73 8.86 -0.11 -5.28
C ALA A 73 8.80 1.20 -4.48
N ALA A 74 7.75 1.41 -3.69
CA ALA A 74 7.64 2.57 -2.80
C ALA A 74 8.70 2.56 -1.70
N ALA A 75 8.97 1.39 -1.11
CA ALA A 75 10.01 1.20 -0.12
C ALA A 75 11.40 1.45 -0.72
N ALA A 76 11.70 0.86 -1.88
CA ALA A 76 12.96 1.06 -2.60
C ALA A 76 13.19 2.53 -2.99
N ALA A 77 12.12 3.29 -3.24
CA ALA A 77 12.19 4.72 -3.52
C ALA A 77 12.36 5.59 -2.25
N GLY A 78 12.32 5.01 -1.05
CA GLY A 78 12.35 5.72 0.23
C GLY A 78 11.09 6.56 0.46
N ALA A 79 9.92 6.11 -0.01
CA ALA A 79 8.70 6.91 0.05
C ALA A 79 8.23 7.20 1.49
N HIS A 80 8.47 6.28 2.43
CA HIS A 80 8.10 6.42 3.85
C HIS A 80 8.95 7.48 4.58
N GLU A 81 10.23 7.58 4.22
CA GLU A 81 11.19 8.55 4.79
C GLU A 81 11.38 9.81 3.93
N SER A 82 10.63 9.95 2.84
CA SER A 82 10.75 11.07 1.91
C SER A 82 10.60 12.43 2.62
N GLU A 83 11.62 13.28 2.48
CA GLU A 83 11.60 14.67 2.96
C GLU A 83 10.40 15.46 2.42
N ARG A 84 9.92 15.10 1.21
CA ARG A 84 8.72 15.70 0.62
C ARG A 84 7.45 15.18 1.31
N PRO A 85 6.68 16.04 2.01
CA PRO A 85 5.45 15.62 2.70
C PRO A 85 4.38 15.07 1.75
N ALA A 86 4.33 15.60 0.52
CA ALA A 86 3.38 15.16 -0.50
C ALA A 86 3.59 13.69 -0.92
N THR A 87 4.83 13.18 -0.90
CA THR A 87 5.13 11.78 -1.18
C THR A 87 4.61 10.89 -0.06
N ARG A 88 4.89 11.25 1.20
CA ARG A 88 4.40 10.52 2.38
C ARG A 88 2.88 10.52 2.46
N LEU A 89 2.25 11.65 2.18
CA LEU A 89 0.80 11.75 2.07
C LEU A 89 0.24 10.84 0.97
N ALA A 90 0.88 10.80 -0.20
CA ALA A 90 0.47 9.89 -1.28
C ALA A 90 0.60 8.41 -0.88
N LEU A 91 1.68 8.04 -0.18
CA LEU A 91 1.86 6.69 0.37
C LEU A 91 0.79 6.36 1.42
N ALA A 92 0.52 7.26 2.37
CA ALA A 92 -0.54 7.08 3.37
C ALA A 92 -1.92 6.88 2.73
N THR A 93 -2.19 7.61 1.63
CA THR A 93 -3.43 7.49 0.87
C THR A 93 -3.54 6.14 0.17
N LEU A 94 -2.45 5.69 -0.47
CA LEU A 94 -2.37 4.36 -1.07
C LEU A 94 -2.66 3.27 -0.03
N LEU A 95 -2.02 3.35 1.14
CA LEU A 95 -2.17 2.38 2.21
C LEU A 95 -3.58 2.37 2.81
N LEU A 96 -4.24 3.53 2.92
CA LEU A 96 -5.64 3.59 3.34
C LEU A 96 -6.58 2.92 2.32
N ASN A 97 -6.39 3.20 1.03
CA ASN A 97 -7.18 2.56 -0.02
C ASN A 97 -6.93 1.05 -0.05
N ALA A 98 -5.68 0.62 0.12
CA ALA A 98 -5.31 -0.78 0.23
C ALA A 98 -5.95 -1.45 1.45
N ALA A 99 -5.95 -0.79 2.62
CA ALA A 99 -6.58 -1.29 3.83
C ALA A 99 -8.09 -1.55 3.66
N VAL A 100 -8.80 -0.61 3.02
CA VAL A 100 -10.22 -0.77 2.69
C VAL A 100 -10.42 -1.96 1.74
N LEU A 101 -9.60 -2.10 0.70
CA LEU A 101 -9.71 -3.19 -0.27
C LEU A 101 -9.41 -4.57 0.36
N LEU A 102 -8.34 -4.67 1.15
CA LEU A 102 -7.93 -5.88 1.87
C LEU A 102 -9.02 -6.33 2.84
N ARG A 103 -9.60 -5.39 3.60
CA ARG A 103 -10.71 -5.69 4.51
C ARG A 103 -11.96 -6.15 3.78
N ARG A 104 -12.37 -5.44 2.72
CA ARG A 104 -13.56 -5.81 1.92
C ARG A 104 -13.42 -7.17 1.24
N SER A 105 -12.19 -7.58 0.96
CA SER A 105 -11.90 -8.87 0.34
C SER A 105 -11.68 -9.99 1.37
N ALA A 106 -11.85 -9.71 2.67
CA ALA A 106 -11.57 -10.63 3.77
C ALA A 106 -10.18 -11.29 3.63
N ALA A 107 -9.18 -10.50 3.23
CA ALA A 107 -7.83 -10.99 2.98
C ALA A 107 -7.21 -11.58 4.26
N SER A 108 -6.41 -12.64 4.12
CA SER A 108 -5.69 -13.24 5.24
C SER A 108 -4.68 -12.26 5.86
N SER A 109 -4.24 -12.55 7.08
CA SER A 109 -3.16 -11.85 7.77
C SER A 109 -1.89 -11.76 6.89
N ASP A 110 -1.48 -12.87 6.26
CA ASP A 110 -0.35 -12.92 5.32
C ASP A 110 -0.48 -11.92 4.17
N THR A 111 -1.68 -11.80 3.59
CA THR A 111 -1.94 -10.87 2.48
C THR A 111 -1.92 -9.41 2.94
N LYS A 112 -2.24 -9.16 4.22
CA LYS A 112 -2.20 -7.82 4.83
C LYS A 112 -0.79 -7.41 5.26
N THR A 113 0.10 -8.37 5.53
CA THR A 113 1.45 -8.14 6.06
C THR A 113 2.23 -7.05 5.32
N PRO A 114 2.32 -7.02 3.97
CA PRO A 114 3.06 -5.96 3.27
C PRO A 114 2.54 -4.56 3.57
N ALA A 115 1.22 -4.39 3.65
CA ALA A 115 0.61 -3.10 3.97
C ALA A 115 0.86 -2.70 5.43
N ILE A 116 0.83 -3.66 6.36
CA ILE A 116 1.09 -3.43 7.79
C ILE A 116 2.56 -3.03 8.01
N CYS A 117 3.51 -3.71 7.36
CA CYS A 117 4.92 -3.34 7.40
C CYS A 117 5.16 -1.94 6.82
N ALA A 118 4.52 -1.59 5.70
CA ALA A 118 4.62 -0.25 5.11
C ALA A 118 4.02 0.84 6.03
N LEU A 119 2.93 0.53 6.74
CA LEU A 119 2.36 1.42 7.77
C LEU A 119 3.31 1.61 8.94
N GLN A 120 3.95 0.54 9.41
CA GLN A 120 4.95 0.60 10.47
C GLN A 120 6.13 1.50 10.09
N GLN A 121 6.67 1.33 8.88
CA GLN A 121 7.76 2.18 8.37
C GLN A 121 7.34 3.65 8.28
N LEU A 122 6.12 3.92 7.83
CA LEU A 122 5.61 5.28 7.68
C LEU A 122 5.37 5.96 9.04
N LEU A 123 4.80 5.26 10.02
CA LEU A 123 4.47 5.79 11.34
C LEU A 123 5.71 6.01 12.21
N THR A 124 6.77 5.22 12.00
CA THR A 124 8.04 5.33 12.74
C THR A 124 9.07 6.25 12.06
N ALA A 125 8.78 6.77 10.86
CA ALA A 125 9.71 7.61 10.12
C ALA A 125 9.97 8.96 10.84
N PRO A 126 11.25 9.36 11.02
CA PRO A 126 11.63 10.55 11.81
C PRO A 126 11.14 11.87 11.21
N ALA A 127 10.88 11.91 9.90
CA ALA A 127 10.45 13.10 9.18
C ALA A 127 9.04 13.60 9.58
N LEU A 128 8.28 12.83 10.37
CA LEU A 128 6.99 13.24 10.93
C LEU A 128 7.13 14.18 12.14
N ALA A 129 8.31 14.25 12.76
CA ALA A 129 8.54 15.03 13.98
C ALA A 129 9.03 16.48 13.75
N THR A 130 9.47 16.85 12.54
CA THR A 130 10.27 18.09 12.33
C THR A 130 9.93 18.91 11.08
N ALA A 131 8.70 18.79 10.55
CA ALA A 131 8.30 19.50 9.34
C ALA A 131 8.09 21.02 9.57
N PRO A 132 8.57 21.92 8.68
CA PRO A 132 8.22 23.35 8.74
C PRO A 132 6.70 23.55 8.63
N ALA A 133 6.15 24.65 9.16
CA ALA A 133 4.70 24.86 9.31
C ALA A 133 3.85 24.60 8.04
N VAL A 134 4.38 24.88 6.85
CA VAL A 134 3.70 24.63 5.54
C VAL A 134 3.60 23.13 5.21
N ALA A 135 4.50 22.32 5.77
CA ALA A 135 4.55 20.86 5.63
C ALA A 135 3.82 20.11 6.77
N ALA A 136 3.48 20.82 7.86
CA ALA A 136 2.86 20.24 9.05
C ALA A 136 1.47 19.66 8.74
N ALA A 137 0.63 20.38 7.99
CA ALA A 137 -0.72 19.90 7.65
C ALA A 137 -0.70 18.61 6.80
N ALA A 138 0.26 18.50 5.87
CA ALA A 138 0.40 17.29 5.04
C ALA A 138 0.96 16.10 5.85
N ALA A 139 1.86 16.36 6.79
CA ALA A 139 2.37 15.35 7.71
C ALA A 139 1.27 14.87 8.67
N GLU A 140 0.49 15.79 9.23
CA GLU A 140 -0.69 15.49 10.04
C GLU A 140 -1.69 14.61 9.28
N GLU A 141 -2.05 15.01 8.05
CA GLU A 141 -2.99 14.25 7.23
C GLU A 141 -2.43 12.85 6.88
N ALA A 142 -1.13 12.74 6.62
CA ALA A 142 -0.49 11.45 6.37
C ALA A 142 -0.58 10.52 7.59
N SER A 143 -0.31 11.03 8.79
CA SER A 143 -0.48 10.29 10.05
C SER A 143 -1.91 9.85 10.29
N CYS A 144 -2.88 10.74 10.09
CA CYS A 144 -4.30 10.40 10.23
C CYS A 144 -4.69 9.26 9.30
N ARG A 145 -4.29 9.32 8.02
CA ARG A 145 -4.58 8.26 7.04
C ARG A 145 -3.91 6.95 7.40
N ALA A 146 -2.67 6.98 7.87
CA ALA A 146 -1.95 5.79 8.32
C ALA A 146 -2.61 5.14 9.54
N ALA A 147 -3.02 5.93 10.54
CA ALA A 147 -3.76 5.45 11.71
C ALA A 147 -5.10 4.83 11.30
N LEU A 148 -5.88 5.51 10.44
CA LEU A 148 -7.15 4.98 9.95
C LEU A 148 -6.97 3.70 9.12
N ALA A 149 -5.91 3.60 8.32
CA ALA A 149 -5.60 2.40 7.55
C ALA A 149 -5.31 1.21 8.50
N LEU A 150 -4.52 1.44 9.53
CA LEU A 150 -4.20 0.44 10.54
C LEU A 150 -5.45 -0.02 11.31
N GLY A 151 -6.25 0.93 11.79
CA GLY A 151 -7.52 0.62 12.45
C GLY A 151 -8.48 -0.13 11.53
N THR A 152 -8.50 0.21 10.24
CA THR A 152 -9.31 -0.50 9.24
C THR A 152 -8.89 -1.97 9.14
N LEU A 153 -7.59 -2.25 9.04
CA LEU A 153 -7.06 -3.61 8.90
C LEU A 153 -7.27 -4.48 10.14
N ALA A 154 -7.11 -3.90 11.33
CA ALA A 154 -7.14 -4.62 12.61
C ALA A 154 -8.53 -4.80 13.21
N HIS A 155 -9.51 -4.00 12.80
CA HIS A 155 -10.84 -4.03 13.42
C HIS A 155 -11.53 -5.39 13.27
N GLY A 156 -11.73 -6.07 14.40
CA GLY A 156 -12.38 -7.39 14.47
C GLY A 156 -11.53 -8.54 13.93
N ASP A 157 -10.21 -8.33 13.71
CA ASP A 157 -9.30 -9.33 13.17
C ASP A 157 -8.14 -9.59 14.15
N VAL A 158 -8.26 -10.68 14.91
CA VAL A 158 -7.35 -11.03 16.00
C VAL A 158 -5.93 -11.36 15.49
N GLU A 159 -5.80 -12.03 14.34
CA GLU A 159 -4.49 -12.32 13.76
C GLU A 159 -3.77 -11.03 13.34
N THR A 160 -4.51 -10.12 12.73
CA THR A 160 -3.99 -8.81 12.34
C THR A 160 -3.62 -7.97 13.56
N GLN A 161 -4.44 -7.99 14.62
CA GLN A 161 -4.13 -7.33 15.90
C GLN A 161 -2.83 -7.88 16.51
N ALA A 162 -2.66 -9.21 16.54
CA ALA A 162 -1.44 -9.84 17.05
C ALA A 162 -0.20 -9.46 16.22
N LEU A 163 -0.32 -9.45 14.89
CA LEU A 163 0.75 -8.98 13.99
C LEU A 163 1.10 -7.51 14.28
N CYS A 164 0.10 -6.65 14.47
CA CYS A 164 0.33 -5.25 14.78
C CYS A 164 1.02 -5.05 16.13
N ALA A 165 0.68 -5.84 17.14
CA ALA A 165 1.34 -5.84 18.43
C ALA A 165 2.80 -6.31 18.33
N GLY A 166 3.07 -7.37 17.55
CA GLY A 166 4.43 -7.87 17.31
C GLY A 166 5.34 -6.88 16.59
N LEU A 167 4.77 -5.94 15.83
CA LEU A 167 5.47 -4.85 15.14
C LEU A 167 5.51 -3.53 15.91
N ASP A 168 5.07 -3.54 17.17
CA ASP A 168 5.03 -2.37 18.07
C ASP A 168 4.27 -1.15 17.50
N LEU A 169 3.25 -1.42 16.68
CA LEU A 169 2.39 -0.38 16.10
C LEU A 169 1.60 0.44 17.15
N PRO A 170 1.17 -0.12 18.29
CA PRO A 170 0.59 0.69 19.36
C PRO A 170 1.51 1.82 19.82
N SER A 171 2.78 1.53 20.10
CA SER A 171 3.76 2.54 20.52
C SER A 171 4.04 3.56 19.41
N ALA A 172 4.10 3.12 18.15
CA ALA A 172 4.22 4.02 17.00
C ALA A 172 3.04 5.01 16.92
N LEU A 173 1.82 4.56 17.21
CA LEU A 173 0.64 5.45 17.28
C LEU A 173 0.71 6.46 18.44
N ASP A 174 1.27 6.07 19.59
CA ASP A 174 1.45 7.01 20.72
C ASP A 174 2.40 8.14 20.37
N GLY A 175 3.49 7.84 19.65
CA GLY A 175 4.41 8.84 19.14
C GLY A 175 3.73 9.89 18.26
N VAL A 176 2.73 9.47 17.48
CA VAL A 176 1.94 10.35 16.60
C VAL A 176 0.86 11.13 17.37
N GLY A 177 0.24 10.52 18.38
CA GLY A 177 -0.87 11.11 19.16
C GLY A 177 -0.45 11.95 20.38
N GLY A 178 0.86 12.11 20.61
CA GLY A 178 1.43 12.73 21.82
C GLY A 178 1.20 14.25 21.97
N GLY A 179 1.96 14.87 22.88
CA GLY A 179 1.72 16.23 23.39
C GLY A 179 1.72 17.40 22.39
N GLY A 180 2.11 17.16 21.13
CA GLY A 180 2.07 18.14 20.04
C GLY A 180 1.01 17.88 18.96
N ALA A 181 0.22 16.82 19.09
CA ALA A 181 -0.77 16.43 18.08
C ALA A 181 -1.97 17.38 18.04
N SER A 182 -2.59 17.53 16.86
CA SER A 182 -3.88 18.21 16.73
C SER A 182 -5.02 17.38 17.37
N ALA A 183 -6.18 17.99 17.58
CA ALA A 183 -7.37 17.26 18.03
C ALA A 183 -7.75 16.14 17.05
N ARG A 184 -7.69 16.43 15.75
CA ARG A 184 -8.00 15.48 14.68
C ARG A 184 -7.03 14.30 14.64
N GLN A 185 -5.74 14.55 14.85
CA GLN A 185 -4.74 13.47 14.94
C GLN A 185 -5.02 12.55 16.12
N ARG A 186 -5.31 13.11 17.29
CA ARG A 186 -5.67 12.33 18.48
C ARG A 186 -6.92 11.47 18.25
N GLU A 187 -7.94 12.00 17.59
CA GLU A 187 -9.15 11.24 17.24
C GLU A 187 -8.85 10.07 16.30
N CYS A 188 -8.05 10.29 15.25
CA CYS A 188 -7.66 9.23 14.32
C CYS A 188 -6.84 8.13 15.03
N VAL A 189 -5.89 8.53 15.90
CA VAL A 189 -5.08 7.61 16.70
C VAL A 189 -5.93 6.84 17.70
N ALA A 190 -6.86 7.50 18.40
CA ALA A 190 -7.76 6.85 19.36
C ALA A 190 -8.65 5.80 18.68
N SER A 191 -9.19 6.12 17.50
CA SER A 191 -9.98 5.18 16.69
C SER A 191 -9.14 3.97 16.26
N ALA A 192 -7.92 4.19 15.80
CA ALA A 192 -7.00 3.12 15.44
C ALA A 192 -6.63 2.24 16.65
N ARG A 193 -6.37 2.85 17.81
CA ARG A 193 -6.07 2.12 19.05
C ARG A 193 -7.21 1.25 19.51
N ALA A 194 -8.45 1.76 19.47
CA ALA A 194 -9.62 0.96 19.83
C ALA A 194 -9.72 -0.30 18.97
N ALA A 195 -9.39 -0.21 17.68
CA ALA A 195 -9.39 -1.37 16.79
C ALA A 195 -8.25 -2.38 17.05
N LEU A 196 -7.12 -1.94 17.61
CA LEU A 196 -5.96 -2.79 17.91
C LEU A 196 -6.09 -3.59 19.21
N VAL A 197 -6.79 -3.03 20.21
CA VAL A 197 -6.92 -3.66 21.54
C VAL A 197 -8.05 -4.69 21.58
N GLY A 198 -8.90 -4.74 20.54
CA GLY A 198 -10.10 -5.54 20.51
C GLY A 198 -11.20 -4.91 21.37
N CYS A 199 -12.37 -4.68 20.78
CA CYS A 199 -13.60 -4.46 21.53
C CYS A 199 -14.34 -5.78 21.68
#